data_AF-A0A5P9Q9P0-F1
#
_entry.id   AF-A0A5P9Q9P0-F1
#
_cell.length_a   1.000
_cell.length_b   1.000
_cell.length_c   1.000
_cell.angle_alpha   90.00
_cell.angle_beta   90.00
_cell.angle_gamma   90.00
#
_symmetry.space_group_name_H-M   'P 1'
#
loop_
_entity.id
_entity.type
_entity.pdbx_description
1 polymer ?
#
loop_
_entity_poly.entity_id
_entity_poly.type
_entity_poly.pdbx_seq_one_letter_code
_entity_poly.pdbx_strand_id
1 'polypeptide(L)' 'MSDGAGFAYLADVFVAPEHRGHRLGHRLVETMVDHGPGADFRWVLFTRDAHGLYASHGFAEPGERAMVRQARGALAAPQA' A
#
# COMPACT_ATOMS: atom_id res chain seq x y z
N MET A 1 5.19 5.15 6.98
CA MET A 1 6.39 5.94 7.40
C MET A 1 6.68 6.97 6.33
N SER A 2 6.95 8.23 6.68
CA SER A 2 7.27 9.30 5.72
C SER A 2 8.43 10.14 6.21
N ASP A 3 9.14 10.78 5.30
CA ASP A 3 10.16 11.79 5.59
C ASP A 3 9.58 13.21 5.72
N GLY A 4 8.29 13.39 5.45
CA GLY A 4 7.60 14.69 5.51
C GLY A 4 7.97 15.66 4.39
N ALA A 5 8.72 15.23 3.38
CA ALA A 5 9.22 16.11 2.31
C ALA A 5 8.87 15.62 0.90
N GLY A 6 8.81 14.31 0.67
CA GLY A 6 8.49 13.80 -0.66
C GLY A 6 8.34 12.28 -0.79
N PHE A 7 8.47 11.53 0.30
CA PHE A 7 8.38 10.08 0.27
C PHE A 7 7.51 9.51 1.38
N ALA A 8 6.77 8.46 1.06
CA ALA A 8 6.06 7.67 2.06
C ALA A 8 5.98 6.17 1.71
N TYR A 9 6.02 5.36 2.76
CA TYR A 9 5.74 3.93 2.72
C TYR A 9 4.37 3.65 3.35
N LEU A 10 3.47 3.06 2.58
CA LEU A 10 2.15 2.61 3.02
C LEU A 10 2.21 1.12 3.38
N ALA A 11 1.80 0.79 4.61
CA ALA A 11 1.80 -0.57 5.14
C ALA A 11 0.63 -0.78 6.09
N ASP A 12 0.42 -2.03 6.46
CA ASP A 12 -0.56 -2.46 7.48
C ASP A 12 -1.99 -1.95 7.25
N VAL A 13 -2.36 -1.74 5.98
CA VAL A 13 -3.73 -1.43 5.58
C VAL A 13 -4.55 -2.70 5.72
N PHE A 14 -5.47 -2.72 6.67
CA PHE A 14 -6.37 -3.85 6.89
C PHE A 14 -7.81 -3.38 7.08
N VAL A 15 -8.75 -4.22 6.64
CA VAL A 15 -10.18 -4.09 6.94
C VAL A 15 -10.61 -5.37 7.63
N ALA A 16 -11.23 -5.22 8.81
CA ALA A 16 -11.77 -6.36 9.57
C ALA A 16 -12.72 -7.19 8.68
N PRO A 17 -12.67 -8.53 8.74
CA PRO A 17 -13.43 -9.41 7.85
C PRO A 17 -14.92 -9.06 7.74
N GLU A 18 -15.54 -8.69 8.86
CA GLU A 18 -16.97 -8.35 9.00
C GLU A 18 -17.34 -7.05 8.28
N HIS A 19 -16.35 -6.25 7.91
CA HIS A 19 -16.52 -4.95 7.24
C HIS A 19 -15.97 -4.94 5.80
N ARG A 20 -15.56 -6.10 5.26
CA ARG A 20 -15.15 -6.23 3.85
C ARG A 20 -16.37 -6.10 2.92
N GLY A 21 -16.11 -5.79 1.64
CA GLY A 21 -17.18 -5.56 0.65
C GLY A 21 -17.82 -4.16 0.71
N HIS A 22 -17.57 -3.38 1.76
CA HIS A 22 -18.11 -2.01 1.92
C HIS A 22 -17.21 -0.90 1.34
N ARG A 23 -16.25 -1.26 0.47
CA ARG A 23 -15.26 -0.34 -0.16
C ARG A 23 -14.41 0.46 0.84
N LEU A 24 -14.30 0.01 2.10
CA LEU A 24 -13.53 0.70 3.13
C LEU A 24 -12.04 0.79 2.80
N GLY A 25 -11.46 -0.24 2.17
CA GLY A 25 -10.06 -0.20 1.73
C GLY A 25 -9.78 0.94 0.75
N HIS A 26 -10.68 1.17 -0.21
CA HIS A 26 -10.57 2.34 -1.11
C HIS A 26 -10.66 3.64 -0.33
N ARG A 27 -11.64 3.79 0.56
CA ARG A 27 -11.80 5.03 1.35
C ARG A 27 -10.59 5.32 2.23
N LEU A 28 -9.98 4.29 2.82
CA LEU A 28 -8.75 4.45 3.60
C LEU A 28 -7.60 4.97 2.73
N VAL A 29 -7.36 4.33 1.57
CA VAL A 29 -6.30 4.75 0.65
C VAL A 29 -6.56 6.15 0.09
N GLU A 30 -7.78 6.43 -0.38
CA GLU A 30 -8.20 7.75 -0.86
C GLU A 30 -7.98 8.85 0.17
N THR A 31 -8.38 8.60 1.42
CA THR A 31 -8.24 9.59 2.50
C THR A 31 -6.76 9.84 2.84
N MET A 32 -5.94 8.78 2.87
CA MET A 32 -4.54 8.88 3.28
C MET A 32 -3.61 9.36 2.17
N VAL A 33 -3.83 8.89 0.94
CA VAL A 33 -2.99 9.14 -0.23
C VAL A 33 -3.50 10.36 -0.96
N ASP A 34 -4.75 10.37 -1.43
CA ASP A 34 -5.23 11.42 -2.34
C ASP A 34 -5.61 12.72 -1.60
N HIS A 35 -6.19 12.59 -0.40
CA HIS A 35 -6.63 13.73 0.41
C HIS A 35 -5.75 13.99 1.64
N GLY A 36 -4.69 13.21 1.82
CA GLY A 36 -3.80 13.31 2.96
C GLY A 36 -2.69 14.34 2.75
N PRO A 37 -1.87 14.60 3.80
CA PRO A 37 -0.74 15.52 3.70
C PRO A 37 0.38 15.02 2.76
N GLY A 38 0.29 13.78 2.29
CA GLY A 38 1.23 13.18 1.35
C GLY A 38 0.69 13.03 -0.07
N ALA A 39 -0.33 13.79 -0.47
CA ALA A 39 -0.92 13.70 -1.83
C ALA A 39 0.12 13.85 -2.95
N ASP A 40 1.13 14.70 -2.74
CA ASP A 40 2.21 14.93 -3.70
C ASP A 40 3.46 14.06 -3.43
N PHE A 41 3.41 13.13 -2.47
CA PHE A 41 4.55 12.27 -2.16
C PHE A 41 4.70 11.14 -3.17
N ARG A 42 5.93 10.68 -3.32
CA ARG A 42 6.20 9.37 -3.91
C ARG A 42 5.88 8.29 -2.88
N TRP A 43 4.82 7.53 -3.15
CA TRP A 43 4.40 6.40 -2.32
C TRP A 43 5.03 5.07 -2.77
N VAL A 44 5.31 4.19 -1.80
CA VAL A 44 5.72 2.80 -2.01
C VAL A 44 4.90 1.89 -1.09
N LEU A 45 4.50 0.72 -1.60
CA LEU A 45 3.86 -0.33 -0.83
C LEU A 45 4.23 -1.71 -1.39
N PHE A 46 3.92 -2.75 -0.62
CA PHE A 46 3.96 -4.13 -1.09
C PHE A 46 2.61 -4.79 -0.80
N THR A 47 2.04 -5.45 -1.80
CA THR A 47 0.80 -6.20 -1.66
C THR A 47 0.92 -7.55 -2.33
N ARG A 48 0.18 -8.54 -1.83
CA ARG A 48 0.11 -9.87 -2.44
C ARG A 48 -1.04 -9.99 -3.43
N ASP A 49 -2.20 -9.44 -3.08
CA ASP A 49 -3.48 -9.74 -3.74
C ASP A 49 -4.37 -8.49 -3.98
N ALA A 50 -4.02 -7.32 -3.44
CA ALA A 50 -4.84 -6.10 -3.56
C ALA A 50 -4.34 -5.12 -4.64
N HIS A 51 -3.61 -5.60 -5.65
CA HIS A 51 -3.03 -4.77 -6.72
C HIS A 51 -4.07 -3.88 -7.41
N GLY A 52 -5.26 -4.41 -7.74
CA GLY A 52 -6.32 -3.64 -8.41
C GLY A 52 -6.89 -2.49 -7.56
N LEU A 53 -6.94 -2.66 -6.23
CA LEU A 53 -7.33 -1.59 -5.31
C LEU A 53 -6.32 -0.45 -5.40
N TYR A 54 -5.04 -0.74 -5.24
CA TYR A 54 -3.99 0.28 -5.26
C TYR A 54 -3.81 0.90 -6.65
N ALA A 55 -3.95 0.13 -7.73
CA ALA A 55 -3.91 0.66 -9.09
C ALA A 55 -4.99 1.72 -9.35
N SER A 56 -6.15 1.60 -8.69
CA SER A 56 -7.22 2.60 -8.77
C SER A 56 -6.85 3.94 -8.11
N HIS A 57 -5.80 3.97 -7.27
CA HIS A 57 -5.25 5.16 -6.62
C HIS A 57 -3.87 5.55 -7.17
N GLY A 58 -3.59 5.22 -8.44
CA GLY A 58 -2.37 5.65 -9.14
C GLY A 58 -1.10 4.88 -8.77
N PHE A 59 -1.18 3.82 -7.96
CA PHE A 59 -0.04 2.92 -7.76
C PHE A 59 0.20 2.09 -9.02
N ALA A 60 1.47 1.89 -9.36
CA ALA A 60 1.88 1.08 -10.50
C ALA A 60 2.97 0.09 -10.09
N GLU A 61 3.27 -0.86 -10.97
CA GLU A 61 4.41 -1.75 -10.79
C GLU A 61 5.70 -0.93 -10.59
N PRO A 62 6.61 -1.39 -9.71
CA PRO A 62 7.85 -0.68 -9.46
C PRO A 62 8.69 -0.57 -10.74
N GLY A 63 9.08 0.66 -11.10
CA GLY A 63 10.01 0.89 -12.20
C GLY A 63 11.45 0.45 -11.90
N GLU A 64 12.36 0.66 -12.84
CA GLU A 64 13.77 0.21 -12.81
C GLU A 64 14.58 0.65 -11.59
N ARG A 65 14.11 1.67 -10.86
CA ARG A 65 14.82 2.28 -9.71
C ARG A 65 14.54 1.58 -8.39
N ALA A 66 13.65 0.59 -8.36
CA ALA A 66 13.29 -0.11 -7.14
C ALA A 66 14.12 -1.39 -6.96
N MET A 67 14.66 -1.58 -5.77
CA MET A 67 15.32 -2.82 -5.36
C MET A 67 14.80 -3.24 -3.99
N VAL A 68 14.53 -4.54 -3.82
CA VAL A 68 14.03 -5.10 -2.55
C VAL A 68 14.98 -6.19 -2.10
N ARG A 69 15.46 -6.09 -0.86
CA ARG A 69 16.23 -7.17 -0.23
C ARG A 69 15.29 -8.04 0.58
N GLN A 70 15.06 -9.27 0.11
CA GLN A 70 14.22 -10.24 0.80
C GLN A 70 14.83 -10.66 2.16
N ALA A 71 13.97 -10.96 3.14
CA ALA A 71 14.39 -11.55 4.39
C ALA A 71 15.03 -12.93 4.14
N ARG A 72 16.11 -13.25 4.85
CA ARG A 72 16.90 -14.48 4.64
C ARG A 72 16.21 -15.78 5.10
N GLY A 73 14.89 -15.80 5.26
CA GLY A 73 14.15 -16.97 5.75
C GLY A 73 12.65 -16.74 5.92
N ALA A 74 11.98 -16.17 4.90
CA ALA A 74 10.53 -16.03 4.95
C ALA A 74 9.86 -17.43 4.91
N LEU A 75 9.50 -17.96 6.07
CA LEU A 75 8.45 -18.97 6.17
C LEU A 75 7.19 -18.36 5.57
N ALA A 76 6.61 -19.03 4.57
CA ALA A 76 5.36 -18.64 3.97
C ALA A 76 4.32 -18.45 5.09
N ALA A 77 3.87 -17.21 5.32
CA ALA A 77 2.74 -16.97 6.19
C ALA A 77 1.52 -17.69 5.57
N PRO A 78 0.72 -18.42 6.36
CA PRO A 78 -0.46 -19.10 5.85
C PRO A 78 -1.40 -18.08 5.20
N GLN A 79 -1.87 -18.44 4.01
CA GLN A 79 -2.87 -17.65 3.30
C GLN A 79 -4.18 -17.74 4.09
N ALA A 80 -4.66 -16.60 4.56
CA ALA A 80 -6.02 -16.43 5.07
C ALA A 80 -6.97 -16.09 3.92
#